data_AF-A0A8S9YPH2-F1
#
_entry.id   AF-A0A8S9YPH2-F1
#
_cell.length_a   1.000
_cell.length_b   1.000
_cell.length_c   1.000
_cell.angle_alpha   90.00
_cell.angle_beta   90.00
_cell.angle_gamma   90.00
#
_symmetry.space_group_name_H-M   'P 1'
#
loop_
_entity.id
_entity.type
_entity.pdbx_description
1 polymer ?
#
loop_
_entity_poly.entity_id
_entity_poly.type
_entity_poly.pdbx_seq_one_letter_code
_entity_poly.pdbx_strand_id
1 'polypeptide(L)'
;MFRICNLLPTISSLFTEREDLIKDIDKCQKKLHKFEGVERTGENLAKMAKHQGQLDTSIARLTAVDVLINRDLKELTLRAEVFLCRILKAHLNWEYQSSVVSVEANTKLAELFCDASRTGSLATLETEMNNQLAELRKLPLTRRG
;
A
#
# COMPACT_ATOMS: atom_id res chain seq x y z
N MET A 1 10.21 -3.68 13.08
CA MET A 1 9.53 -2.71 12.19
C MET A 1 8.25 -3.35 11.66
N PHE A 2 7.07 -3.04 12.21
CA PHE A 2 5.79 -3.59 11.72
C PHE A 2 5.55 -3.09 10.29
N ARG A 3 5.54 -4.00 9.31
CA ARG A 3 5.23 -3.67 7.91
C ARG A 3 3.73 -3.36 7.80
N ILE A 4 3.36 -2.37 6.97
CA ILE A 4 1.95 -2.03 6.67
C ILE A 4 1.15 -3.27 6.27
N CYS A 5 1.80 -4.19 5.55
CA CYS A 5 1.24 -5.48 5.13
C CYS A 5 0.76 -6.36 6.29
N ASN A 6 1.28 -6.16 7.51
CA ASN A 6 0.89 -6.94 8.69
C ASN A 6 -0.33 -6.36 9.40
N LEU A 7 -0.67 -5.07 9.17
CA LEU A 7 -1.83 -4.42 9.80
C LEU A 7 -3.14 -4.83 9.12
N LEU A 8 -3.12 -5.01 7.79
CA LEU A 8 -4.31 -5.34 7.00
C LEU A 8 -4.97 -6.67 7.44
N PRO A 9 -4.24 -7.80 7.60
CA PRO A 9 -4.84 -9.04 8.09
C PRO A 9 -5.42 -8.91 9.50
N THR A 10 -4.74 -8.18 10.39
CA THR A 10 -5.23 -7.95 11.77
C THR A 10 -6.53 -7.15 11.76
N ILE A 11 -6.59 -6.05 11.01
CA ILE A 11 -7.81 -5.24 10.87
C ILE A 11 -8.95 -6.09 10.27
N SER A 12 -8.65 -6.88 9.22
CA SER A 12 -9.64 -7.77 8.61
C SER A 12 -10.20 -8.77 9.63
N SER A 13 -9.34 -9.38 10.44
CA SER A 13 -9.78 -10.32 11.49
C SER A 13 -10.68 -9.64 12.53
N LEU A 14 -10.38 -8.38 12.90
CA LEU A 14 -11.20 -7.62 13.84
C LEU A 14 -12.58 -7.30 13.26
N PHE A 15 -12.68 -6.97 11.96
CA PHE A 15 -13.97 -6.77 11.30
C PHE A 15 -14.81 -8.05 11.25
N THR A 16 -14.19 -9.20 10.99
CA THR A 16 -14.89 -10.49 11.07
C THR A 16 -15.40 -10.77 12.48
N GLU A 17 -14.55 -10.58 13.50
CA GLU A 17 -14.96 -10.74 14.90
C GLU A 17 -16.13 -9.80 15.26
N ARG A 18 -16.07 -8.54 14.80
CA ARG A 18 -17.12 -7.54 15.00
C ARG A 18 -18.46 -7.99 14.41
N GLU A 19 -18.46 -8.50 13.18
CA GLU A 19 -19.67 -9.00 12.52
C GLU A 19 -20.29 -10.19 13.26
N ASP A 20 -19.46 -11.10 13.75
CA ASP A 20 -19.93 -12.26 14.50
C ASP A 20 -20.49 -11.85 15.87
N LEU A 21 -19.86 -10.90 16.55
CA LEU A 21 -20.38 -10.32 17.80
C LEU A 21 -21.76 -9.65 17.61
N ILE A 22 -21.96 -8.94 16.50
CA ILE A 22 -23.28 -8.33 16.19
C ILE A 22 -24.35 -9.40 16.01
N LYS A 23 -24.04 -10.49 15.30
CA LYS A 23 -24.96 -11.63 15.12
C LYS A 23 -25.28 -12.29 16.47
N ASP A 24 -24.27 -12.46 17.33
CA ASP A 24 -24.45 -13.05 18.66
C ASP A 24 -25.28 -12.17 19.60
N ILE A 25 -25.10 -10.84 19.54
CA ILE A 25 -25.91 -9.86 20.26
C ILE A 25 -27.37 -9.95 19.83
N ASP A 26 -27.64 -9.91 18.53
CA ASP A 26 -29.00 -10.03 17.98
C ASP A 26 -29.66 -11.37 18.40
N LYS A 27 -28.89 -12.46 18.37
CA LYS A 27 -29.35 -13.77 18.82
C LYS A 27 -29.66 -13.79 20.33
N CYS A 28 -28.85 -13.13 21.16
CA CYS A 28 -29.10 -13.05 22.61
C CYS A 28 -30.30 -12.17 22.92
N GLN A 29 -30.47 -11.04 22.23
CA GLN A 29 -31.63 -10.17 22.35
C GLN A 29 -32.92 -10.91 21.96
N LYS A 30 -32.93 -11.64 20.84
CA LYS A 30 -34.06 -12.49 20.44
C LYS A 30 -34.39 -13.56 21.48
N LYS A 31 -33.39 -14.14 22.15
CA LYS A 31 -33.62 -15.11 23.23
C LYS A 31 -34.22 -14.45 24.47
N LEU A 32 -33.74 -13.27 24.86
CA LEU A 32 -34.28 -12.50 25.99
C LEU A 32 -35.73 -12.07 25.72
N HIS A 33 -36.02 -11.59 24.53
CA HIS A 33 -37.36 -11.15 24.14
C HIS A 33 -38.41 -12.29 24.24
N LYS A 34 -38.01 -13.54 23.94
CA LYS A 34 -38.89 -14.71 24.12
C LYS A 34 -39.35 -14.92 25.57
N PHE A 35 -38.66 -14.37 26.56
CA PHE A 35 -39.05 -14.49 27.97
C PHE A 35 -39.93 -13.34 28.47
N GLU A 36 -40.17 -12.30 27.67
CA GLU A 36 -41.01 -11.14 28.09
C GLU A 36 -42.48 -11.51 28.31
N GLY A 37 -42.97 -12.57 27.66
CA GLY A 37 -44.34 -13.08 27.81
C GLY A 37 -44.47 -14.41 28.56
N VAL A 38 -43.40 -14.88 29.20
CA VAL A 38 -43.35 -16.19 29.87
C VAL A 38 -43.48 -16.02 31.38
N GLU A 39 -44.17 -16.96 32.04
CA GLU A 39 -44.32 -16.98 33.48
C GLU A 39 -42.96 -16.97 34.20
N ARG A 40 -42.81 -16.09 35.21
CA ARG A 40 -41.56 -15.87 35.95
C ARG A 40 -41.31 -16.94 36.99
N THR A 41 -41.13 -18.17 36.52
CA THR A 41 -40.63 -19.27 37.35
C THR A 41 -39.14 -19.08 37.63
N GLY A 42 -38.63 -19.67 38.71
CA GLY A 42 -37.20 -19.62 39.05
C GLY A 42 -36.30 -20.14 37.92
N GLU A 43 -36.77 -21.14 37.16
CA GLU A 43 -36.06 -21.66 35.99
C GLU A 43 -35.96 -20.64 34.85
N ASN A 44 -37.06 -19.93 34.56
CA ASN A 44 -37.09 -18.92 33.50
C ASN A 44 -36.25 -17.69 33.87
N LEU A 45 -36.27 -17.27 35.13
CA LEU A 45 -35.39 -16.21 35.63
C LEU A 45 -33.91 -16.57 35.52
N ALA A 46 -33.53 -17.81 35.83
CA ALA A 46 -32.16 -18.29 35.67
C ALA A 46 -31.71 -18.30 34.19
N LYS A 47 -32.59 -18.73 33.27
CA LYS A 47 -32.32 -18.68 31.81
C LYS A 47 -32.17 -17.24 31.30
N MET A 48 -33.03 -16.32 31.75
CA MET A 48 -32.92 -14.90 31.43
C MET A 48 -31.60 -14.32 31.91
N ALA A 49 -31.22 -14.55 33.17
CA ALA A 49 -29.96 -14.06 33.73
C ALA A 49 -28.74 -14.57 32.94
N LYS A 50 -28.76 -15.84 32.52
CA LYS A 50 -27.72 -16.41 31.67
C LYS A 50 -27.62 -15.71 30.32
N HIS A 51 -28.74 -15.46 29.65
CA HIS A 51 -28.75 -14.75 28.36
C HIS A 51 -28.35 -13.28 28.49
N GLN A 52 -28.71 -12.63 29.61
CA GLN A 52 -28.28 -11.27 29.91
C GLN A 52 -26.77 -11.20 30.10
N GLY A 53 -26.18 -12.11 30.88
CA GLY A 53 -24.72 -12.13 31.06
C GLY A 53 -23.95 -12.40 29.76
N GLN A 54 -24.50 -13.23 28.86
CA GLN A 54 -23.94 -13.43 27.52
C GLN A 54 -24.03 -12.15 26.68
N LEU A 55 -25.17 -11.46 26.70
CA LEU A 55 -25.36 -10.20 26.00
C LEU A 55 -24.38 -9.12 26.48
N ASP A 56 -24.25 -8.95 27.79
CA ASP A 56 -23.37 -7.95 28.39
C ASP A 56 -21.89 -8.22 28.02
N THR A 57 -21.48 -9.50 28.04
CA THR A 57 -20.14 -9.91 27.64
C THR A 57 -19.87 -9.60 26.17
N SER A 58 -20.82 -9.92 25.28
CA SER A 58 -20.68 -9.65 23.85
C SER A 58 -20.65 -8.15 23.55
N ILE A 59 -21.45 -7.33 24.25
CA ILE A 59 -21.43 -5.86 24.11
C ILE A 59 -20.10 -5.27 24.57
N ALA A 60 -19.59 -5.72 25.72
CA ALA A 60 -18.29 -5.28 26.22
C ALA A 60 -17.16 -5.64 25.24
N ARG A 61 -17.20 -6.87 24.69
CA ARG A 61 -16.24 -7.32 23.69
C ARG A 61 -16.35 -6.52 22.39
N LEU A 62 -17.56 -6.26 21.91
CA LEU A 62 -17.81 -5.45 20.70
C LEU A 62 -17.20 -4.05 20.85
N THR A 63 -17.41 -3.42 22.00
CA THR A 63 -16.85 -2.10 22.30
C THR A 63 -15.32 -2.12 22.27
N ALA A 64 -14.70 -3.16 22.85
CA ALA A 64 -13.25 -3.32 22.81
C ALA A 64 -12.73 -3.51 21.37
N VAL A 65 -13.41 -4.34 20.57
CA VAL A 65 -13.07 -4.55 19.15
C VAL A 65 -13.20 -3.26 18.35
N ASP A 66 -14.26 -2.47 18.55
CA ASP A 66 -14.44 -1.18 17.89
C ASP A 66 -13.33 -0.17 18.23
N VAL A 67 -12.86 -0.16 19.47
CA VAL A 67 -11.70 0.67 19.89
C VAL A 67 -10.42 0.21 19.17
N LEU A 68 -10.19 -1.10 19.08
CA LEU A 68 -9.02 -1.66 18.39
C LEU A 68 -9.04 -1.35 16.89
N ILE A 69 -10.19 -1.53 16.22
CA ILE A 69 -10.37 -1.19 14.80
C ILE A 69 -10.04 0.29 14.57
N ASN A 70 -10.60 1.19 15.38
CA ASN A 70 -10.36 2.62 15.23
C ASN A 70 -8.89 2.99 15.42
N ARG A 71 -8.21 2.39 16.39
CA ARG A 71 -6.77 2.59 16.61
C ARG A 71 -5.97 2.10 15.41
N ASP A 72 -6.24 0.89 14.94
CA ASP A 72 -5.43 0.24 13.91
C ASP A 72 -5.67 0.87 12.53
N LEU A 73 -6.88 1.35 12.24
CA LEU A 73 -7.17 2.13 11.03
C LEU A 73 -6.41 3.47 11.00
N LYS A 74 -6.35 4.19 12.13
CA LYS A 74 -5.57 5.44 12.22
C LYS A 74 -4.09 5.19 11.99
N GLU A 75 -3.56 4.12 12.59
CA GLU A 75 -2.17 3.72 12.42
C GLU A 75 -1.87 3.29 10.97
N LEU A 76 -2.80 2.55 10.35
CA LEU A 76 -2.68 2.14 8.95
C LEU A 76 -2.60 3.37 8.03
N THR A 77 -3.50 4.34 8.20
CA THR A 77 -3.51 5.57 7.39
C THR A 77 -2.20 6.34 7.51
N LEU A 78 -1.72 6.57 8.74
CA LEU A 78 -0.48 7.30 8.98
C LEU A 78 0.72 6.61 8.33
N ARG A 79 0.81 5.28 8.46
CA ARG A 79 1.92 4.52 7.86
C ARG A 79 1.83 4.49 6.35
N ALA A 80 0.62 4.33 5.79
CA ALA A 80 0.40 4.33 4.36
C ALA A 80 0.84 5.66 3.72
N GLU A 81 0.52 6.79 4.35
CA GLU A 81 0.97 8.11 3.90
C GLU A 81 2.50 8.20 3.84
N VAL A 82 3.19 7.86 4.93
CA VAL A 82 4.66 7.88 4.99
C VAL A 82 5.28 6.95 3.95
N PHE A 83 4.69 5.78 3.74
CA PHE A 83 5.15 4.81 2.75
C PHE A 83 4.99 5.32 1.32
N LEU A 84 3.83 5.88 0.99
CA LEU A 84 3.55 6.47 -0.33
C LEU A 84 4.49 7.66 -0.60
N CYS A 85 4.70 8.55 0.37
CA CYS A 85 5.65 9.66 0.22
C CYS A 85 7.07 9.16 -0.08
N ARG A 86 7.52 8.08 0.57
CA ARG A 86 8.85 7.50 0.31
C ARG A 86 8.95 6.89 -1.09
N ILE A 87 7.92 6.16 -1.54
CA ILE A 87 7.88 5.57 -2.88
C ILE A 87 7.87 6.67 -3.94
N LEU A 88 7.01 7.67 -3.79
CA LEU A 88 6.91 8.79 -4.73
C LEU A 88 8.23 9.53 -4.83
N LYS A 89 8.87 9.84 -3.69
CA LYS A 89 10.18 10.50 -3.68
C LYS A 89 11.26 9.66 -4.38
N ALA A 90 11.30 8.35 -4.13
CA ALA A 90 12.26 7.46 -4.76
C ALA A 90 12.04 7.38 -6.28
N HIS A 91 10.79 7.26 -6.71
CA HIS A 91 10.42 7.21 -8.13
C HIS A 91 10.76 8.51 -8.85
N LEU A 92 10.37 9.67 -8.29
CA LEU A 92 10.71 10.98 -8.85
C LEU A 92 12.21 11.20 -8.94
N ASN A 93 12.97 10.77 -7.93
CA ASN A 93 14.43 10.86 -7.96
C ASN A 93 15.02 9.96 -9.06
N TRP A 94 14.50 8.75 -9.22
CA TRP A 94 14.94 7.85 -10.28
C TRP A 94 14.64 8.41 -11.67
N GLU A 95 13.44 8.92 -11.91
CA GLU A 95 13.06 9.59 -13.16
C GLU A 95 13.95 10.79 -13.45
N TYR A 96 14.20 11.64 -12.45
CA TYR A 96 15.09 12.79 -12.59
C TYR A 96 16.50 12.36 -13.01
N GLN A 97 17.09 11.39 -12.30
CA GLN A 97 18.44 10.90 -12.62
C GLN A 97 18.49 10.25 -14.01
N SER A 98 17.45 9.50 -14.38
CA SER A 98 17.33 8.91 -15.72
C SER A 98 17.28 9.98 -16.81
N SER A 99 16.50 11.05 -16.58
CA SER A 99 16.38 12.18 -17.49
C SER A 99 17.70 12.94 -17.64
N VAL A 100 18.40 13.23 -16.54
CA VAL A 100 19.72 13.89 -16.56
C VAL A 100 20.71 13.10 -17.40
N VAL A 101 20.82 11.79 -17.17
CA VAL A 101 21.72 10.92 -17.95
C VAL A 101 21.36 10.91 -19.43
N SER A 102 20.05 10.89 -19.76
CA SER A 102 19.57 10.94 -21.14
C SER A 102 19.93 12.27 -21.83
N VAL A 103 19.72 13.40 -21.14
CA VAL A 103 20.09 14.72 -21.64
C VAL A 103 21.59 14.83 -21.86
N GLU A 104 22.41 14.40 -20.89
CA GLU A 104 23.87 14.41 -21.05
C GLU A 104 24.34 13.57 -22.24
N ALA A 105 23.75 12.39 -22.46
CA ALA A 105 24.06 11.57 -23.62
C ALA A 105 23.66 12.25 -24.94
N ASN A 106 22.46 12.85 -24.98
CA ASN A 106 21.97 13.58 -26.15
C ASN A 106 22.79 14.83 -26.45
N THR A 107 23.23 15.57 -25.42
CA THR A 107 24.12 16.73 -25.58
C THR A 107 25.47 16.30 -26.14
N LYS A 108 26.08 15.23 -25.60
CA LYS A 108 27.34 14.69 -26.15
C LYS A 108 27.20 14.24 -27.61
N LEU A 109 26.08 13.59 -27.95
CA LEU A 109 25.79 13.24 -29.34
C LEU A 109 25.62 14.49 -30.21
N ALA A 110 24.87 15.49 -29.76
CA ALA A 110 24.70 16.74 -30.49
C ALA A 110 26.04 17.47 -30.71
N GLU A 111 26.92 17.54 -29.70
CA GLU A 111 28.26 18.12 -29.82
C GLU A 111 29.10 17.44 -30.91
N LEU A 112 29.02 16.10 -31.05
CA LEU A 112 29.70 15.37 -32.13
C LEU A 112 29.20 15.77 -33.53
N PHE A 113 27.90 16.11 -33.67
CA PHE A 113 27.30 16.49 -34.95
C PHE A 113 27.30 18.01 -35.21
N CYS A 114 27.42 18.85 -34.19
CA CYS A 114 27.39 20.31 -34.30
C CYS A 114 28.72 20.93 -34.75
N ASP A 115 29.82 20.15 -34.81
CA ASP A 115 31.12 20.60 -35.31
C ASP A 115 31.17 20.67 -36.87
N ALA A 116 30.02 20.95 -37.51
CA ALA A 116 29.88 21.06 -38.97
C ALA A 116 30.67 22.23 -39.59
N SER A 117 31.11 23.20 -38.78
CA SER A 117 32.02 24.27 -39.19
C SER A 117 33.47 23.81 -39.35
N ARG A 118 33.82 22.62 -38.86
CA ARG A 118 35.18 22.05 -38.89
C ARG A 118 35.42 21.17 -40.11
N THR A 119 34.36 20.66 -40.72
CA THR A 119 34.40 19.86 -41.94
C THR A 119 34.14 20.76 -43.13
N GLY A 120 35.15 21.52 -43.55
CA GLY A 120 35.09 22.42 -44.72
C GLY A 120 34.78 21.73 -46.07
N SER A 121 34.37 20.46 -46.05
CA SER A 121 33.95 19.63 -47.18
C SER A 121 33.09 18.47 -46.65
N LEU A 122 32.05 18.11 -47.41
CA LEU A 122 31.17 16.95 -47.14
C LEU A 122 31.96 15.65 -46.98
N ALA A 123 33.07 15.50 -47.72
CA ALA A 123 33.94 14.31 -47.63
C ALA A 123 34.66 14.21 -46.27
N THR A 124 35.01 15.36 -45.66
CA THR A 124 35.64 15.40 -44.34
C THR A 124 34.63 15.03 -43.26
N LEU A 125 33.37 15.47 -43.41
CA LEU A 125 32.28 15.08 -42.51
C LEU A 125 31.96 13.60 -42.61
N GLU A 126 31.91 13.04 -43.82
CA GLU A 126 31.65 11.63 -44.04
C GLU A 126 32.78 10.74 -43.48
N THR A 127 34.04 11.18 -43.59
CA THR A 127 35.18 10.48 -43.01
C THR A 127 35.14 10.53 -41.47
N GLU A 128 34.83 11.68 -40.90
CA GLU A 128 34.71 11.85 -39.44
C GLU A 128 33.53 11.06 -38.87
N MET A 129 32.36 11.10 -39.52
CA MET A 129 31.20 10.31 -39.13
C MET A 129 31.49 8.81 -39.18
N ASN A 130 32.19 8.32 -40.22
CA ASN A 130 32.58 6.91 -40.30
C ASN A 130 33.56 6.50 -39.19
N ASN A 131 34.49 7.39 -38.81
CA ASN A 131 35.43 7.14 -37.72
C ASN A 131 34.72 7.09 -36.36
N GLN A 132 33.83 8.05 -36.08
CA GLN A 132 33.03 8.08 -34.85
C GLN A 132 32.09 6.87 -34.75
N LEU A 133 31.51 6.44 -35.87
CA LEU A 133 30.64 5.25 -35.93
C LEU A 133 31.43 3.94 -35.75
N ALA A 134 32.69 3.91 -36.17
CA ALA A 134 33.61 2.80 -35.89
C ALA A 134 34.01 2.74 -34.41
N GLU A 135 34.24 3.88 -33.75
CA GLU A 135 34.53 3.94 -32.31
C GLU A 135 33.32 3.55 -31.46
N LEU A 136 32.11 3.99 -31.83
CA LEU A 136 30.85 3.56 -31.19
C LEU A 136 30.65 2.04 -31.25
N ARG A 137 31.06 1.38 -32.34
CA ARG A 137 30.99 -0.08 -32.48
C ARG A 137 32.03 -0.84 -31.65
N LYS A 138 33.08 -0.16 -31.18
CA LYS A 138 34.11 -0.74 -30.29
C LYS A 138 33.74 -0.63 -28.82
N LEU A 139 32.80 0.24 -28.46
CA LEU A 139 32.32 0.33 -27.09
C LEU A 139 31.59 -0.98 -26.72
N PRO A 140 31.91 -1.60 -25.57
CA PRO A 140 31.24 -2.82 -25.16
C PRO A 140 29.76 -2.53 -24.96
N LEU A 141 28.91 -3.26 -25.67
CA LEU A 141 27.48 -3.31 -25.41
C LEU A 141 27.28 -3.94 -24.03
N THR A 142 27.43 -3.16 -22.96
CA THR A 142 26.97 -3.58 -21.64
C THR A 142 25.46 -3.73 -21.71
N ARG A 143 25.00 -4.96 -21.94
CA ARG A 143 23.70 -5.42 -21.46
C ARG A 143 23.67 -5.10 -19.97
N ARG A 144 22.86 -4.10 -19.58
CA ARG A 144 22.47 -3.92 -18.18
C ARG A 144 21.69 -5.17 -17.78
N GLY A 145 22.32 -6.02 -16.98
CA GLY A 145 21.65 -7.03 -16.16
C GLY A 145 21.19 -6.41 -14.84
#